data_AF-A0A6G0VTW0-F1
#
_entry.id   AF-A0A6G0VTW0-F1
#
_cell.length_a   1.000
_cell.length_b   1.000
_cell.length_c   1.000
_cell.angle_alpha   90.00
_cell.angle_beta   90.00
_cell.angle_gamma   90.00
#
_symmetry.space_group_name_H-M   'P 1'
#
loop_
_entity.id
_entity.type
_entity.pdbx_description
1 polymer ?
#
loop_
_entity_poly.entity_id
_entity_poly.type
_entity_poly.pdbx_seq_one_letter_code
_entity_poly.pdbx_strand_id
1 'polypeptide(L)'
;ILKYLKKKSGLNFHCIDFPTPVKQIKSFERLNNVSVNVFSLDNKNVVFPLYMNKVESKNHFDLLLINNDITSHYCFINDFCRLIRSQKTKHKSKLIICKRCFT
;
A
#
# COMPACT_ATOMS: atom_id res chain seq x y z
N ILE A 1 -6.92 -3.65 -9.90
CA ILE A 1 -7.44 -3.66 -8.51
C ILE A 1 -7.97 -2.28 -8.06
N LEU A 2 -7.29 -1.13 -8.26
CA LEU A 2 -7.93 0.19 -8.02
C LEU A 2 -9.23 0.42 -8.82
N LYS A 3 -9.29 -0.04 -10.08
CA LYS A 3 -10.54 -0.03 -10.89
C LYS A 3 -11.67 -0.86 -10.26
N TYR A 4 -11.33 -1.94 -9.55
CA TYR A 4 -12.30 -2.79 -8.83
C TYR A 4 -12.72 -2.14 -7.50
N LEU A 5 -11.78 -1.52 -6.78
CA LEU A 5 -12.06 -0.76 -5.56
C LEU A 5 -13.00 0.42 -5.84
N LYS A 6 -12.83 1.13 -6.97
CA LYS A 6 -13.74 2.21 -7.40
C LYS A 6 -15.21 1.78 -7.47
N LYS A 7 -15.48 0.51 -7.78
CA LYS A 7 -16.85 -0.01 -7.91
C LYS A 7 -17.47 -0.46 -6.57
N LYS A 8 -16.67 -0.65 -5.51
CA LYS A 8 -17.09 -1.40 -4.31
C LYS A 8 -16.86 -0.71 -2.97
N SER A 9 -16.12 0.40 -2.93
CA SER A 9 -15.56 0.92 -1.66
C SER A 9 -16.26 2.17 -1.09
N GLY A 10 -17.25 2.76 -1.76
CA GLY A 10 -17.83 4.05 -1.32
C GLY A 10 -16.82 5.21 -1.27
N LEU A 11 -15.60 5.00 -1.76
CA LEU A 11 -14.52 5.98 -1.82
C LEU A 11 -14.65 6.82 -3.10
N ASN A 12 -14.31 8.10 -2.97
CA ASN A 12 -14.25 9.06 -4.05
C ASN A 12 -12.86 9.04 -4.73
N PHE A 13 -12.86 8.69 -6.02
CA PHE A 13 -11.67 8.60 -6.87
C PHE A 13 -11.57 9.77 -7.88
N HIS A 14 -12.36 10.83 -7.75
CA HIS A 14 -12.35 11.95 -8.71
C HIS A 14 -11.07 12.80 -8.63
N CYS A 15 -10.35 12.77 -7.51
CA CYS A 15 -9.11 13.53 -7.33
C CYS A 15 -7.85 12.77 -7.77
N ILE A 16 -7.99 11.59 -8.37
CA ILE A 16 -6.86 10.78 -8.82
C ILE A 16 -7.00 10.33 -10.27
N ASP A 17 -5.86 10.30 -10.96
CA ASP A 17 -5.75 9.79 -12.32
C ASP A 17 -5.49 8.28 -12.33
N PHE A 18 -5.60 7.68 -13.52
CA PHE A 18 -5.23 6.30 -13.77
C PHE A 18 -4.15 6.24 -14.85
N PRO A 19 -3.00 5.58 -14.60
CA PRO A 19 -2.56 5.00 -13.32
C PRO A 19 -2.32 6.07 -12.25
N THR A 20 -2.70 5.79 -11.00
CA THR A 20 -2.63 6.77 -9.90
C THR A 20 -1.19 7.09 -9.51
N PRO A 21 -0.71 8.33 -9.75
CA PRO A 21 0.59 8.77 -9.27
C PRO A 21 0.61 8.80 -7.74
N VAL A 22 1.70 8.34 -7.13
CA VAL A 22 1.85 8.32 -5.66
C VAL A 22 1.65 9.70 -5.03
N LYS A 23 2.02 10.78 -5.73
CA LYS A 23 1.80 12.18 -5.29
C LYS A 23 0.33 12.52 -5.05
N GLN A 24 -0.62 11.86 -5.71
CA GLN A 24 -2.05 12.09 -5.57
C GLN A 24 -2.68 11.31 -4.39
N ILE A 25 -1.95 10.36 -3.79
CA ILE A 25 -2.43 9.59 -2.63
C ILE A 25 -2.82 10.51 -1.48
N LYS A 26 -2.03 11.56 -1.23
CA LYS A 26 -2.34 12.56 -0.18
C LYS A 26 -3.67 13.29 -0.42
N SER A 27 -4.01 13.56 -1.68
CA SER A 27 -5.30 14.16 -2.04
C SER A 27 -6.45 13.17 -1.83
N PHE A 28 -6.23 11.91 -2.22
CA PHE A 28 -7.18 10.82 -2.00
C PHE A 28 -7.50 10.58 -0.52
N GLU A 29 -6.46 10.55 0.33
CA GLU A 29 -6.61 10.43 1.79
C GLU A 29 -7.50 11.53 2.36
N ARG A 30 -7.23 12.79 1.99
CA ARG A 30 -7.98 13.96 2.45
C ARG A 30 -9.45 13.92 2.00
N LEU A 31 -9.69 13.58 0.73
CA LEU A 31 -11.03 13.55 0.17
C LEU A 31 -11.92 12.47 0.81
N ASN A 32 -11.31 11.35 1.21
CA ASN A 32 -12.03 10.20 1.75
C ASN A 32 -11.98 10.09 3.28
N ASN A 33 -11.20 10.95 3.95
CA ASN A 33 -10.91 10.85 5.37
C ASN A 33 -10.36 9.46 5.76
N VAL A 34 -9.33 9.02 5.03
CA VAL A 34 -8.66 7.72 5.21
C VAL A 34 -7.15 7.92 5.28
N SER A 35 -6.43 6.93 5.80
CA SER A 35 -4.96 6.90 5.76
C SER A 35 -4.47 5.76 4.87
N VAL A 36 -3.42 5.99 4.11
CA VAL A 36 -2.86 5.02 3.17
C VAL A 36 -1.35 4.91 3.38
N ASN A 37 -0.85 3.68 3.45
CA ASN A 37 0.56 3.42 3.22
C ASN A 37 0.70 2.76 1.84
N VAL A 38 1.74 3.12 1.10
CA VAL A 38 2.09 2.49 -0.18
C VAL A 38 3.47 1.88 -0.04
N PHE A 39 3.57 0.60 -0.35
CA PHE A 39 4.80 -0.16 -0.43
C PHE A 39 5.08 -0.52 -1.89
N SER A 40 6.32 -0.85 -2.22
CA SER A 40 6.71 -1.36 -3.53
C SER A 40 7.73 -2.48 -3.37
N LEU A 41 7.95 -3.25 -4.45
CA LEU A 41 9.00 -4.25 -4.54
C LEU A 41 10.18 -3.68 -5.32
N ASP A 42 11.40 -4.00 -4.89
CA ASP A 42 12.60 -3.78 -5.70
C ASP A 42 12.82 -4.96 -6.67
N ASN A 43 13.89 -4.90 -7.46
CA ASN A 43 14.23 -5.93 -8.44
C ASN A 43 14.54 -7.30 -7.80
N LYS A 44 14.71 -7.38 -6.47
CA LYS A 44 14.95 -8.60 -5.70
C LYS A 44 13.71 -9.03 -4.91
N ASN A 45 12.54 -8.46 -5.20
CA ASN A 45 11.28 -8.67 -4.48
C ASN A 45 11.36 -8.30 -2.99
N VAL A 46 12.24 -7.37 -2.62
CA VAL A 46 12.29 -6.80 -1.28
C VAL A 46 11.28 -5.66 -1.20
N VAL A 47 10.32 -5.79 -0.31
CA VAL A 47 9.32 -4.78 0.00
C VAL A 47 10.01 -3.59 0.68
N PHE A 48 9.70 -2.39 0.22
CA PHE A 48 10.13 -1.13 0.82
C PHE A 48 8.97 -0.11 0.84
N PRO A 49 8.98 0.86 1.77
CA PRO A 49 7.97 1.91 1.81
C PRO A 49 8.18 2.91 0.69
N LEU A 50 7.12 3.22 -0.06
CA LEU A 50 7.09 4.21 -1.14
C LEU A 50 6.38 5.51 -0.70
N TYR A 51 5.34 5.37 0.13
CA TYR A 51 4.62 6.47 0.74
C TYR A 51 4.13 6.01 2.11
N MET A 52 4.41 6.80 3.15
CA MET A 52 3.98 6.48 4.51
C MET A 52 3.15 7.62 5.07
N ASN A 53 1.96 7.29 5.57
CA ASN A 53 1.21 8.24 6.36
C ASN A 53 1.88 8.46 7.72
N LYS A 54 1.76 9.68 8.27
CA LYS A 54 2.27 10.06 9.60
C LYS A 54 1.45 9.49 10.77
N VAL A 55 0.17 9.21 10.58
CA VAL A 55 -0.73 8.64 11.60
C VAL A 55 -1.76 7.75 10.92
N GLU A 56 -1.86 6.49 11.33
CA GLU A 56 -2.92 5.61 10.85
C GLU A 56 -4.25 6.03 11.47
N SER A 57 -5.22 6.38 10.61
CA SER A 57 -6.60 6.64 10.99
C SER A 57 -7.36 5.32 11.21
N LYS A 58 -8.59 5.40 11.72
CA LYS A 58 -9.47 4.23 11.87
C LYS A 58 -9.71 3.49 10.55
N ASN A 59 -9.80 4.24 9.45
CA ASN A 59 -10.01 3.71 8.11
C ASN A 59 -8.68 3.74 7.36
N HIS A 60 -7.88 2.70 7.56
CA HIS A 60 -6.53 2.62 7.01
C HIS A 60 -6.41 1.53 5.94
N PHE A 61 -5.65 1.82 4.89
CA PHE A 61 -5.33 0.88 3.83
C PHE A 61 -3.82 0.77 3.62
N ASP A 62 -3.31 -0.45 3.62
CA ASP A 62 -1.96 -0.74 3.14
C ASP A 62 -2.05 -1.21 1.68
N LEU A 63 -1.30 -0.55 0.80
CA LEU A 63 -1.28 -0.86 -0.62
C LEU A 63 0.11 -1.29 -1.07
N LEU A 64 0.17 -2.26 -1.96
CA LEU A 64 1.38 -2.65 -2.69
C LEU A 64 1.28 -2.13 -4.12
N LEU A 65 2.21 -1.26 -4.52
CA LEU A 65 2.40 -0.85 -5.90
C LEU A 65 3.33 -1.82 -6.60
N ILE A 66 2.84 -2.47 -7.65
CA ILE A 66 3.61 -3.33 -8.53
C ILE A 66 3.71 -2.61 -9.87
N ASN A 67 4.93 -2.32 -10.30
CA ASN A 67 5.22 -1.73 -11.59
C ASN A 67 5.85 -2.80 -12.49
N ASN A 68 5.28 -2.97 -13.67
CA ASN A 68 5.91 -3.68 -14.78
C ASN A 68 6.24 -2.66 -15.87
N ASP A 69 6.99 -3.07 -16.90
CA ASP A 69 7.43 -2.19 -18.00
C ASP A 69 6.29 -1.47 -18.74
N ILE A 70 5.06 -1.98 -18.61
CA ILE A 70 3.87 -1.52 -19.36
C ILE A 70 2.83 -0.88 -18.43
N THR A 71 2.72 -1.34 -17.18
CA THR A 71 1.59 -0.97 -16.31
C THR A 71 1.97 -0.89 -14.84
N SER A 72 1.27 -0.02 -14.13
CA SER A 72 1.30 0.09 -12.67
C SER A 72 0.00 -0.43 -12.06
N HIS A 73 0.12 -1.26 -11.03
CA HIS A 73 -1.00 -1.88 -10.34
C HIS A 73 -0.87 -1.73 -8.83
N TYR A 74 -1.87 -1.11 -8.20
CA TYR A 74 -2.00 -1.13 -6.75
C TYR A 74 -2.84 -2.33 -6.31
N CYS A 75 -2.34 -3.04 -5.31
CA CYS A 75 -2.95 -4.21 -4.66
C CYS A 75 -3.18 -3.92 -3.18
N PHE A 76 -4.24 -4.46 -2.59
CA PHE A 76 -4.48 -4.34 -1.15
C PHE A 76 -3.64 -5.35 -0.37
N ILE A 77 -3.03 -4.91 0.72
CA ILE A 77 -2.27 -5.77 1.64
C ILE A 77 -3.19 -6.10 2.82
N ASN A 78 -3.70 -7.33 2.85
CA ASN A 78 -4.55 -7.80 3.96
C ASN A 78 -3.74 -8.17 5.22
N ASP A 79 -2.49 -8.60 5.05
CA ASP A 79 -1.62 -9.01 6.13
C ASP A 79 -0.19 -8.56 5.82
N PHE A 80 0.21 -7.45 6.44
CA PHE A 80 1.55 -6.89 6.26
C PHE A 80 2.62 -7.85 6.77
N CYS A 81 2.45 -8.45 7.96
CA CYS A 81 3.44 -9.38 8.51
C CYS A 81 3.72 -10.55 7.59
N ARG A 82 2.68 -11.10 6.94
CA ARG A 82 2.83 -12.18 5.94
C ARG A 82 3.64 -11.72 4.73
N LEU A 83 3.41 -10.50 4.25
CA LEU A 83 4.13 -9.94 3.10
C LEU A 83 5.64 -9.80 3.39
N ILE A 84 6.02 -9.27 4.57
CA ILE A 84 7.44 -9.03 4.90
C ILE A 84 8.12 -10.27 5.52
N ARG A 85 7.38 -11.37 5.74
CA ARG A 85 7.87 -12.51 6.52
C ARG A 85 9.16 -13.10 5.98
N SER A 86 9.24 -13.29 4.66
CA SER A 86 10.42 -13.86 3.99
C SER A 86 11.64 -12.94 4.07
N GLN A 87 11.44 -11.63 4.14
CA GLN A 87 12.52 -10.64 4.30
C GLN A 87 13.09 -10.60 5.71
N LYS A 88 12.33 -11.05 6.72
CA LYS A 88 12.72 -10.94 8.13
C LYS A 88 13.03 -12.27 8.78
N THR A 89 12.37 -13.33 8.35
CA THR A 89 12.56 -14.67 8.91
C THR A 89 12.57 -15.73 7.81
N LYS A 90 13.29 -16.82 8.06
CA LYS A 90 13.14 -18.07 7.29
C LYS A 90 11.85 -18.82 7.68
N HIS A 91 10.74 -18.08 7.84
CA HIS A 91 9.42 -18.57 8.22
C HIS A 91 9.32 -19.23 9.62
N LYS A 92 10.21 -18.92 10.57
CA LYS A 92 10.32 -19.66 11.84
C LYS A 92 9.40 -19.20 12.98
N SER A 93 8.90 -17.97 12.96
CA SER A 93 8.13 -17.39 14.07
C SER A 93 7.02 -16.43 13.62
N LYS A 94 6.06 -16.17 14.52
CA LYS A 94 5.10 -15.08 14.36
C LYS A 94 5.83 -13.76 14.59
N LEU A 95 5.58 -12.79 13.73
CA LEU A 95 6.24 -11.49 13.74
C LEU A 95 5.23 -10.39 14.03
N ILE A 96 5.64 -9.43 14.86
CA ILE A 96 5.02 -8.12 14.98
C ILE A 96 6.06 -7.16 14.39
N ILE A 97 5.74 -6.54 13.26
CA ILE A 97 6.69 -5.72 12.49
C ILE A 97 6.14 -4.30 12.43
N CYS A 98 6.96 -3.32 12.80
CA CYS A 98 6.64 -1.91 12.55
C CYS A 98 6.60 -1.65 11.03
N LYS A 99 5.48 -1.17 10.50
CA LYS A 99 5.33 -0.84 9.07
C LYS A 99 6.24 0.27 8.58
N ARG A 100 6.83 1.07 9.47
CA ARG A 100 7.79 2.15 9.11
C ARG A 100 9.23 1.68 9.16
N CYS A 101 9.60 1.01 10.24
CA CYS A 101 10.98 0.62 10.52
C CYS A 101 11.32 -0.77 9.97
N PHE A 102 10.30 -1.57 9.66
CA PHE A 102 10.41 -2.97 9.26
C PHE A 102 11.14 -3.81 10.32
N THR A 103 11.01 -3.45 11.58
CA THR A 103 11.61 -4.09 12.76
C THR A 103 10.55 -4.41 13.79
#